data_AF-A0A5J6ST28-F1
#
_entry.id   AF-A0A5J6ST28-F1
#
_cell.length_a   1.000
_cell.length_b   1.000
_cell.length_c   1.000
_cell.angle_alpha   90.00
_cell.angle_beta   90.00
_cell.angle_gamma   90.00
#
_symmetry.space_group_name_H-M   'P 1'
#
loop_
_entity.id
_entity.type
_entity.pdbx_description
1 polymer ?
#
loop_
_entity_poly.entity_id
_entity_poly.type
_entity_poly.pdbx_seq_one_letter_code
_entity_poly.pdbx_strand_id
1 'polypeptide(L)'
;MQFIKDNLHNLCTNKTFVGIGSTRKVFRYKNYVIKQHLHPIGFKQSQNEYNIFTKLNTQGLTKYVADIVYVDEQISIQKYYSNLPLIEAQSYDLEISEDLRFTEELKSAIHLINKEYDGFDLKDSGNYGIDENGHFVLIDFGMTKMLYEKEWVPLAEDGILPQIYFEKCMNCGEEKELRIYGDTDLDRRCFACGKQ
;
A
#
# COMPACT_ATOMS: atom_id res chain seq x y z
N MET A 1 21.31 -3.79 -0.88
CA MET A 1 20.23 -4.47 -0.13
C MET A 1 20.69 -4.89 1.26
N GLN A 2 21.82 -5.58 1.41
CA GLN A 2 22.35 -6.00 2.72
C GLN A 2 22.39 -4.88 3.78
N PHE A 3 22.89 -3.68 3.43
CA PHE A 3 22.88 -2.52 4.32
C PHE A 3 21.49 -2.19 4.88
N ILE A 4 20.44 -2.20 4.03
CA ILE A 4 19.08 -1.86 4.47
C ILE A 4 18.59 -2.91 5.47
N LYS A 5 18.81 -4.19 5.17
CA LYS A 5 18.42 -5.31 6.06
C LYS A 5 19.10 -5.23 7.42
N ASP A 6 20.41 -5.00 7.43
CA ASP A 6 21.20 -4.95 8.67
C ASP A 6 20.86 -3.73 9.54
N ASN A 7 20.24 -2.70 8.95
CA ASN A 7 19.95 -1.42 9.61
C ASN A 7 18.45 -1.11 9.71
N LEU A 8 17.55 -2.08 9.54
CA LEU A 8 16.10 -1.83 9.55
C LEU A 8 15.63 -1.05 10.77
N HIS A 9 16.12 -1.38 11.98
CA HIS A 9 15.76 -0.67 13.21
C HIS A 9 16.15 0.82 13.21
N ASN A 10 17.22 1.19 12.51
CA ASN A 10 17.68 2.57 12.38
C ASN A 10 17.00 3.30 11.22
N LEU A 11 16.54 2.57 10.20
CA LEU A 11 15.92 3.13 9.01
C LEU A 11 14.40 3.25 9.14
N CYS A 12 13.76 2.35 9.87
CA CYS A 12 12.31 2.28 10.07
C CYS A 12 11.90 2.97 11.38
N THR A 13 11.91 4.30 11.38
CA THR A 13 11.63 5.14 12.56
C THR A 13 10.41 6.02 12.32
N ASN A 14 9.93 6.70 13.36
CA ASN A 14 8.83 7.67 13.21
C ASN A 14 9.19 8.84 12.28
N LYS A 15 10.48 9.19 12.12
CA LYS A 15 10.92 10.27 11.21
C LYS A 15 10.85 9.87 9.74
N THR A 16 10.92 8.57 9.46
CA THR A 16 10.89 8.01 8.11
C THR A 16 9.57 7.34 7.79
N PHE A 17 8.63 7.32 8.73
CA PHE A 17 7.31 6.74 8.56
C PHE A 17 6.50 7.47 7.47
N VAL A 18 5.87 6.69 6.58
CA VAL A 18 5.04 7.21 5.48
C VAL A 18 3.57 6.88 5.72
N GLY A 19 3.27 5.64 6.09
CA GLY A 19 1.90 5.16 6.23
C GLY A 19 1.86 3.75 6.77
N ILE A 20 0.68 3.33 7.23
CA ILE A 20 0.45 2.00 7.77
C ILE A 20 -0.88 1.46 7.25
N GLY A 21 -0.83 0.29 6.63
CA GLY A 21 -2.02 -0.45 6.25
C GLY A 21 -2.35 -1.52 7.29
N SER A 22 -3.27 -2.40 6.93
CA SER A 22 -3.67 -3.53 7.76
C SER A 22 -2.55 -4.55 8.00
N THR A 23 -1.66 -4.72 7.01
CA THR A 23 -0.69 -5.84 6.98
C THR A 23 0.75 -5.40 6.74
N ARG A 24 0.99 -4.13 6.41
CA ARG A 24 2.31 -3.57 6.11
C ARG A 24 2.46 -2.16 6.66
N LYS A 25 3.69 -1.82 7.05
CA LYS A 25 4.09 -0.48 7.47
C LYS A 25 5.13 0.07 6.50
N VAL A 26 4.97 1.31 6.05
CA VAL A 26 5.80 1.90 5.01
C VAL A 26 6.71 2.96 5.60
N PHE A 27 8.00 2.89 5.24
CA PHE A 27 9.02 3.84 5.63
C PHE A 27 9.79 4.32 4.41
N ARG A 28 10.11 5.61 4.34
CA ARG A 28 10.92 6.19 3.28
C ARG A 28 12.39 6.19 3.66
N TYR A 29 13.23 5.69 2.75
CA TYR A 29 14.68 5.79 2.85
C TYR A 29 15.27 6.26 1.51
N LYS A 30 15.74 7.51 1.47
CA LYS A 30 16.23 8.17 0.25
C LYS A 30 15.15 8.12 -0.86
N ASN A 31 15.46 7.46 -1.97
CA ASN A 31 14.58 7.30 -3.14
C ASN A 31 13.84 5.95 -3.14
N TYR A 32 13.74 5.31 -1.98
CA TYR A 32 13.07 4.02 -1.81
C TYR A 32 12.04 4.09 -0.69
N VAL A 33 11.11 3.14 -0.74
CA VAL A 33 10.28 2.75 0.41
C VAL A 33 10.68 1.35 0.87
N ILE A 34 10.62 1.16 2.17
CA ILE A 34 10.73 -0.12 2.86
C ILE A 34 9.31 -0.41 3.37
N LYS A 35 8.65 -1.43 2.80
CA LYS A 35 7.38 -1.94 3.32
C LYS A 35 7.71 -3.09 4.27
N GLN A 36 7.61 -2.84 5.56
CA GLN A 36 7.78 -3.86 6.60
C GLN A 36 6.49 -4.67 6.73
N HIS A 37 6.60 -5.99 6.69
CA HIS A 37 5.46 -6.89 6.83
C HIS A 37 5.08 -7.01 8.31
N LEU A 38 3.82 -6.72 8.63
CA LEU A 38 3.25 -6.87 9.97
C LEU A 38 2.53 -8.22 10.13
N HIS A 39 2.20 -8.86 9.02
CA HIS A 39 1.47 -10.13 8.95
C HIS A 39 1.91 -10.91 7.69
N PRO A 40 1.82 -12.26 7.67
CA PRO A 40 2.14 -13.06 6.47
C PRO A 40 1.41 -12.63 5.19
N ILE A 41 0.21 -12.07 5.30
CA ILE A 41 -0.52 -11.51 4.15
C ILE A 41 0.26 -10.33 3.52
N GLY A 42 0.96 -9.53 4.32
CA GLY A 42 1.81 -8.45 3.80
C GLY A 42 2.95 -8.98 2.94
N PHE A 43 3.57 -10.10 3.34
CA PHE A 43 4.56 -10.78 2.51
C PHE A 43 3.95 -11.32 1.21
N LYS A 44 2.78 -11.96 1.28
CA LYS A 44 2.06 -12.45 0.08
C LYS A 44 1.76 -11.31 -0.90
N GLN A 45 1.29 -10.16 -0.40
CA GLN A 45 1.06 -8.97 -1.23
C GLN A 45 2.35 -8.53 -1.94
N SER A 46 3.47 -8.42 -1.22
CA SER A 46 4.72 -8.00 -1.85
C SER A 46 5.34 -9.03 -2.78
N GLN A 47 5.12 -10.33 -2.54
CA GLN A 47 5.47 -11.36 -3.50
C GLN A 47 4.65 -11.25 -4.79
N ASN A 48 3.36 -10.93 -4.68
CA ASN A 48 2.50 -10.67 -5.84
C ASN A 48 2.96 -9.42 -6.60
N GLU A 49 3.25 -8.30 -5.91
CA GLU A 49 3.81 -7.09 -6.52
C GLU A 49 5.07 -7.43 -7.35
N TYR A 50 6.00 -8.19 -6.78
CA TYR A 50 7.22 -8.60 -7.47
C TYR A 50 6.95 -9.45 -8.71
N ASN A 51 6.03 -10.41 -8.62
CA ASN A 51 5.67 -11.30 -9.71
C ASN A 51 5.00 -10.53 -10.86
N ILE A 52 4.06 -9.65 -10.52
CA ILE A 52 3.36 -8.77 -11.47
C ILE A 52 4.35 -7.83 -12.15
N PHE A 53 5.21 -7.15 -11.37
CA PHE A 53 6.26 -6.27 -11.89
C PHE A 53 7.17 -6.99 -12.89
N THR A 54 7.64 -8.19 -12.53
CA THR A 54 8.50 -9.01 -13.39
C THR A 54 7.80 -9.36 -14.70
N LYS A 55 6.50 -9.66 -14.68
CA LYS A 55 5.75 -9.93 -15.91
C LYS A 55 5.57 -8.67 -16.75
N LEU A 56 5.13 -7.57 -16.16
CA LEU A 56 4.93 -6.31 -16.88
C LEU A 56 6.22 -5.82 -17.55
N ASN A 57 7.38 -6.14 -16.97
CA ASN A 57 8.68 -5.84 -17.56
C ASN A 57 8.86 -6.51 -18.92
N THR A 58 8.41 -7.76 -19.06
CA THR A 58 8.46 -8.48 -20.34
C THR A 58 7.55 -7.90 -21.42
N GLN A 59 6.62 -7.02 -21.04
CA GLN A 59 5.64 -6.37 -21.93
C GLN A 59 5.93 -4.87 -22.13
N GLY A 60 7.01 -4.34 -21.54
CA GLY A 60 7.34 -2.91 -21.62
C GLY A 60 6.40 -1.98 -20.84
N LEU A 61 5.65 -2.53 -19.87
CA LEU A 61 4.65 -1.80 -19.08
C LEU A 61 5.14 -1.41 -17.67
N THR A 62 6.41 -1.64 -17.36
CA THR A 62 6.97 -1.37 -16.01
C THR A 62 6.90 0.08 -15.58
N LYS A 63 6.91 1.04 -16.50
CA LYS A 63 6.77 2.47 -16.15
C LYS A 63 5.44 2.84 -15.48
N TYR A 64 4.44 1.95 -15.51
CA TYR A 64 3.10 2.16 -14.94
C TYR A 64 2.92 1.52 -13.55
N VAL A 65 3.91 0.77 -13.08
CA VAL A 65 3.93 0.16 -11.76
C VAL A 65 5.25 0.51 -11.08
N ALA A 66 5.25 0.56 -9.75
CA ALA A 66 6.43 0.97 -9.04
C ALA A 66 7.47 -0.15 -8.96
N ASP A 67 8.72 0.22 -9.25
CA ASP A 67 9.84 -0.72 -9.37
C ASP A 67 10.09 -1.49 -8.07
N ILE A 68 9.91 -2.82 -8.11
CA ILE A 68 10.19 -3.70 -6.98
C ILE A 68 11.65 -4.14 -7.04
N VAL A 69 12.44 -3.74 -6.03
CA VAL A 69 13.88 -3.96 -5.97
C VAL A 69 14.22 -5.23 -5.19
N TYR A 70 13.42 -5.54 -4.17
CA TYR A 70 13.69 -6.65 -3.27
C TYR A 70 12.43 -7.06 -2.52
N VAL A 71 12.28 -8.37 -2.26
CA VAL A 71 11.25 -8.93 -1.38
C VAL A 71 11.86 -10.09 -0.59
N ASP A 72 11.59 -10.15 0.70
CA ASP A 72 11.72 -11.35 1.54
C ASP A 72 10.54 -11.42 2.53
N GLU A 73 10.58 -12.39 3.44
CA GLU A 73 9.49 -12.60 4.40
C GLU A 73 9.24 -11.40 5.33
N GLN A 74 10.25 -10.56 5.59
CA GLN A 74 10.16 -9.45 6.54
C GLN A 74 9.85 -8.11 5.87
N ILE A 75 10.40 -7.87 4.67
CA ILE A 75 10.29 -6.58 4.00
C ILE A 75 10.15 -6.73 2.48
N SER A 76 9.61 -5.68 1.87
CA SER A 76 9.86 -5.36 0.47
C SER A 76 10.45 -3.97 0.31
N ILE A 77 11.20 -3.78 -0.76
CA ILE A 77 11.83 -2.52 -1.12
C ILE A 77 11.41 -2.15 -2.52
N GLN A 78 10.90 -0.94 -2.66
CA GLN A 78 10.36 -0.39 -3.91
C GLN A 78 10.91 1.03 -4.12
N LYS A 79 11.01 1.47 -5.37
CA LYS A 79 11.30 2.89 -5.65
C LYS A 79 10.22 3.78 -5.05
N TYR A 80 10.60 4.91 -4.47
CA TYR A 80 9.65 5.87 -3.92
C TYR A 80 9.04 6.74 -5.03
N TYR A 81 7.73 6.93 -4.95
CA TYR A 81 6.94 7.85 -5.77
C TYR A 81 6.18 8.80 -4.83
N SER A 82 5.92 10.02 -5.27
CA SER A 82 5.24 11.01 -4.42
C SER A 82 3.76 10.62 -4.26
N ASN A 83 3.26 10.60 -3.03
CA ASN A 83 1.85 10.26 -2.77
C ASN A 83 0.91 11.26 -3.45
N LEU A 84 -0.28 10.80 -3.84
CA LEU A 84 -1.38 11.71 -4.17
C LEU A 84 -1.83 12.45 -2.90
N PRO A 85 -2.32 13.69 -3.04
CA PRO A 85 -2.88 14.42 -1.90
C PRO A 85 -4.16 13.72 -1.43
N LEU A 86 -4.35 13.65 -0.11
CA LEU A 86 -5.60 13.18 0.48
C LEU A 86 -6.69 14.25 0.35
N ILE A 87 -7.95 13.83 0.20
CA ILE A 87 -9.12 14.71 0.27
C ILE A 87 -9.78 14.47 1.62
N GLU A 88 -9.95 15.53 2.42
CA GLU A 88 -10.46 15.41 3.80
C GLU A 88 -9.67 14.35 4.61
N ALA A 89 -8.36 14.30 4.36
CA ALA A 89 -7.41 13.36 4.94
C ALA A 89 -7.71 11.86 4.69
N GLN A 90 -8.48 11.56 3.64
CA GLN A 90 -8.77 10.22 3.15
C GLN A 90 -8.26 10.00 1.71
N SER A 91 -8.02 8.75 1.36
CA SER A 91 -7.97 8.33 -0.03
C SER A 91 -9.38 8.44 -0.64
N TYR A 92 -9.42 8.56 -1.95
CA TYR A 92 -10.63 8.63 -2.75
C TYR A 92 -10.50 7.72 -3.97
N ASP A 93 -11.63 7.32 -4.54
CA ASP A 93 -11.66 6.57 -5.79
C ASP A 93 -11.26 7.46 -6.97
N LEU A 94 -10.33 6.98 -7.78
CA LEU A 94 -9.91 7.65 -9.00
C LEU A 94 -10.88 7.35 -10.16
N GLU A 95 -11.37 8.42 -10.79
CA GLU A 95 -12.20 8.33 -11.99
C GLU A 95 -11.33 8.16 -13.25
N ILE A 96 -11.10 6.90 -13.63
CA ILE A 96 -10.23 6.50 -14.76
C ILE A 96 -10.61 7.16 -16.10
N SER A 97 -11.89 7.46 -16.31
CA SER A 97 -12.38 8.08 -17.56
C SER A 97 -12.16 9.59 -17.63
N GLU A 98 -11.96 10.26 -16.50
CA GLU A 98 -11.96 11.73 -16.42
C GLU A 98 -10.55 12.30 -16.19
N ASP A 99 -9.69 11.56 -15.51
CA ASP A 99 -8.34 12.02 -15.19
C ASP A 99 -7.35 11.72 -16.33
N LEU A 100 -6.87 12.78 -16.97
CA LEU A 100 -5.94 12.74 -18.11
C LEU A 100 -4.61 12.03 -17.80
N ARG A 101 -4.28 11.81 -16.53
CA ARG A 101 -3.09 11.04 -16.12
C ARG A 101 -3.27 9.54 -16.36
N PHE A 102 -4.50 9.05 -16.54
CA PHE A 102 -4.76 7.69 -17.04
C PHE A 102 -4.57 7.61 -18.54
N THR A 103 -3.32 7.37 -18.96
CA THR A 103 -3.02 7.06 -20.36
C THR A 103 -3.60 5.70 -20.75
N GLU A 104 -3.80 5.46 -22.04
CA GLU A 104 -4.34 4.17 -22.53
C GLU A 104 -3.45 2.99 -22.15
N GLU A 105 -2.14 3.18 -22.09
CA GLU A 105 -1.21 2.15 -21.65
C GLU A 105 -1.26 1.90 -20.14
N LEU A 106 -1.49 2.93 -19.31
CA LEU A 106 -1.74 2.73 -17.88
C LEU A 106 -3.04 1.94 -17.68
N LYS A 107 -4.11 2.31 -18.39
CA LYS A 107 -5.37 1.55 -18.40
C LYS A 107 -5.14 0.10 -18.84
N SER A 108 -4.30 -0.13 -19.84
CA SER A 108 -3.95 -1.47 -20.31
C SER A 108 -3.19 -2.27 -19.24
N ALA A 109 -2.25 -1.64 -18.53
CA ALA A 109 -1.54 -2.27 -17.42
C ALA A 109 -2.50 -2.66 -16.28
N ILE A 110 -3.39 -1.74 -15.87
CA ILE A 110 -4.43 -2.00 -14.86
C ILE A 110 -5.36 -3.14 -15.30
N HIS A 111 -5.80 -3.13 -16.56
CA HIS A 111 -6.65 -4.18 -17.10
C HIS A 111 -5.95 -5.55 -17.06
N LEU A 112 -4.67 -5.61 -17.42
CA LEU A 112 -3.88 -6.83 -17.35
C LEU A 112 -3.75 -7.33 -15.90
N ILE A 113 -3.45 -6.43 -14.95
CA ILE A 113 -3.35 -6.77 -13.52
C ILE A 113 -4.68 -7.33 -13.01
N ASN A 114 -5.78 -6.64 -13.28
CA ASN A 114 -7.11 -7.08 -12.86
C ASN A 114 -7.47 -8.45 -13.45
N LYS A 115 -7.24 -8.65 -14.75
CA LYS A 115 -7.69 -9.84 -15.47
C LYS A 115 -6.81 -11.07 -15.23
N GLU A 116 -5.50 -10.91 -15.29
CA GLU A 116 -4.54 -12.02 -15.27
C GLU A 116 -4.07 -12.35 -13.84
N TYR A 117 -4.14 -11.38 -12.93
CA TYR A 117 -3.61 -11.50 -11.56
C TYR A 117 -4.68 -11.35 -10.49
N ASP A 118 -5.96 -11.26 -10.88
CA ASP A 118 -7.07 -11.08 -9.94
C ASP A 118 -6.87 -9.84 -9.05
N GLY A 119 -6.27 -8.78 -9.61
CA GLY A 119 -5.93 -7.57 -8.88
C GLY A 119 -7.15 -6.90 -8.23
N PHE A 120 -6.99 -6.44 -6.99
CA PHE A 120 -8.04 -5.83 -6.19
C PHE A 120 -7.67 -4.40 -5.80
N ASP A 121 -8.69 -3.57 -5.59
CA ASP A 121 -8.55 -2.18 -5.10
C ASP A 121 -7.69 -1.26 -5.98
N LEU A 122 -7.68 -1.51 -7.30
CA LEU A 122 -6.82 -0.78 -8.24
C LEU A 122 -7.27 0.67 -8.55
N LYS A 123 -8.29 1.19 -7.86
CA LYS A 123 -8.83 2.54 -8.08
C LYS A 123 -8.61 3.49 -6.92
N ASP A 124 -8.28 2.97 -5.73
CA ASP A 124 -8.01 3.82 -4.58
C ASP A 124 -6.77 4.69 -4.82
N SER A 125 -6.92 6.00 -4.64
CA SER A 125 -5.83 6.98 -4.84
C SER A 125 -4.58 6.73 -3.98
N GLY A 126 -4.72 6.07 -2.82
CA GLY A 126 -3.62 5.65 -1.95
C GLY A 126 -2.75 4.55 -2.55
N ASN A 127 -3.27 3.84 -3.55
CA ASN A 127 -2.54 2.82 -4.31
C ASN A 127 -1.74 3.41 -5.50
N TYR A 128 -1.75 4.73 -5.66
CA TYR A 128 -1.03 5.46 -6.71
C TYR A 128 0.03 6.41 -6.13
N GLY A 129 1.11 6.57 -6.89
CA GLY A 129 2.08 7.63 -6.72
C GLY A 129 2.28 8.41 -8.01
N ILE A 130 2.99 9.53 -7.89
CA ILE A 130 3.37 10.41 -8.99
C ILE A 130 4.88 10.32 -9.20
N ASP A 131 5.30 10.08 -10.44
CA ASP A 131 6.70 10.12 -10.85
C ASP A 131 7.24 11.56 -10.98
N GLU A 132 8.51 11.71 -11.35
CA GLU A 132 9.15 13.02 -11.54
C GLU A 132 8.59 13.84 -12.71
N ASN A 133 7.81 13.21 -13.60
CA ASN A 133 7.20 13.83 -14.78
C ASN A 133 5.70 14.13 -14.57
N GLY A 134 5.14 13.81 -13.40
CA GLY A 134 3.72 14.02 -13.11
C GLY A 134 2.80 12.86 -13.53
N HIS A 135 3.35 11.71 -13.95
CA HIS A 135 2.55 10.56 -14.36
C HIS A 135 2.17 9.67 -13.19
N PHE A 136 1.02 9.01 -13.32
CA PHE A 136 0.57 7.99 -12.39
C PHE A 136 1.36 6.69 -12.51
N VAL A 137 1.68 6.15 -11.34
CA VAL A 137 2.34 4.86 -11.16
C VAL A 137 1.61 4.11 -10.05
N LEU A 138 1.18 2.87 -10.29
CA LEU A 138 0.62 2.04 -9.23
C LEU A 138 1.73 1.64 -8.25
N ILE A 139 1.58 2.01 -6.98
CA ILE A 139 2.55 1.72 -5.92
C ILE A 139 2.12 0.54 -5.04
N ASP A 140 0.83 0.22 -5.04
CA ASP A 140 0.26 -0.94 -4.35
C ASP A 140 -0.70 -1.69 -5.27
N PHE A 141 -0.29 -2.88 -5.67
CA PHE A 141 -1.01 -3.72 -6.64
C PHE A 141 -0.84 -5.21 -6.31
N GLY A 142 -0.46 -5.51 -5.06
CA GLY A 142 -0.18 -6.87 -4.59
C GLY A 142 -1.39 -7.60 -4.06
N MET A 143 -2.45 -6.88 -3.72
CA MET A 143 -3.67 -7.50 -3.22
C MET A 143 -4.45 -8.12 -4.38
N THR A 144 -4.76 -9.41 -4.25
CA THR A 144 -5.70 -10.09 -5.14
C THR A 144 -7.06 -10.20 -4.48
N LYS A 145 -8.13 -10.29 -5.27
CA LYS A 145 -9.48 -10.44 -4.75
C LYS A 145 -9.60 -11.73 -3.94
N MET A 146 -9.02 -12.82 -4.42
CA MET A 146 -8.95 -14.08 -3.69
C MET A 146 -8.22 -13.96 -2.35
N LEU A 147 -7.06 -13.27 -2.29
CA LEU A 147 -6.32 -13.07 -1.04
C LEU A 147 -7.13 -12.21 -0.06
N TYR A 148 -7.78 -11.17 -0.57
CA TYR A 148 -8.66 -10.31 0.21
C TYR A 148 -9.83 -11.10 0.80
N GLU A 149 -10.63 -11.76 -0.03
CA GLU A 149 -11.86 -12.43 0.40
C GLU A 149 -11.61 -13.68 1.26
N LYS A 150 -10.56 -14.47 0.95
CA LYS A 150 -10.34 -15.76 1.63
C LYS A 150 -9.44 -15.69 2.85
N GLU A 151 -8.58 -14.68 2.94
CA GLU A 151 -7.63 -14.57 4.04
C GLU A 151 -7.78 -13.26 4.81
N TRP A 152 -7.88 -12.12 4.12
CA TRP A 152 -7.92 -10.84 4.81
C TRP A 152 -9.25 -10.63 5.54
N VAL A 153 -10.39 -10.81 4.86
CA VAL A 153 -11.73 -10.56 5.42
C VAL A 153 -11.99 -11.38 6.69
N PRO A 154 -11.78 -12.71 6.71
CA PRO A 154 -12.01 -13.49 7.93
C PRO A 154 -11.17 -13.01 9.12
N LEU A 155 -9.90 -12.68 8.88
CA LEU A 155 -9.02 -12.18 9.95
C LEU A 155 -9.39 -10.77 10.41
N ALA A 156 -9.95 -9.94 9.53
CA ALA A 156 -10.42 -8.60 9.87
C ALA A 156 -11.71 -8.64 10.70
N GLU A 157 -12.63 -9.54 10.36
CA GLU A 157 -13.87 -9.79 11.12
C GLU A 157 -13.56 -10.37 12.51
N ASP A 158 -12.58 -11.29 12.61
CA ASP A 158 -12.10 -11.85 13.88
C ASP A 158 -11.27 -10.86 14.72
N GLY A 159 -11.02 -9.65 14.21
CA GLY A 159 -10.22 -8.62 14.89
C GLY A 159 -8.73 -8.95 15.02
N ILE A 160 -8.22 -9.87 14.20
CA ILE A 160 -6.78 -10.19 14.11
C ILE A 160 -6.06 -9.15 13.24
N LEU A 161 -6.68 -8.79 12.11
CA LEU A 161 -6.20 -7.70 11.26
C LEU A 161 -7.06 -6.45 11.48
N PRO A 162 -6.45 -5.26 11.45
CA PRO A 162 -7.23 -4.05 11.58
C PRO A 162 -7.87 -3.67 10.25
N GLN A 163 -9.12 -3.26 10.34
CA GLN A 163 -9.83 -2.51 9.32
C GLN A 163 -9.46 -1.02 9.46
N ILE A 164 -9.36 -0.29 8.35
CA ILE A 164 -9.03 1.14 8.39
C ILE A 164 -10.32 1.93 8.34
N TYR A 165 -10.52 2.80 9.33
CA TYR A 165 -11.64 3.72 9.41
C TYR A 165 -11.13 5.14 9.52
N PHE A 166 -11.78 6.09 8.87
CA PHE A 166 -11.47 7.50 9.05
C PHE A 166 -12.41 8.12 10.08
N GLU A 167 -11.88 8.37 11.27
CA GLU A 167 -12.67 8.85 12.40
C GLU A 167 -11.85 9.82 13.27
N LYS A 168 -12.55 10.57 14.12
CA LYS A 168 -11.92 11.45 15.10
C LYS A 168 -11.22 10.62 16.18
N CYS A 169 -9.91 10.80 16.32
CA CYS A 169 -9.15 10.16 17.37
C CYS A 169 -9.63 10.62 18.76
N MET A 170 -9.95 9.69 19.65
CA MET A 170 -10.45 10.01 20.99
C MET A 170 -9.41 10.71 21.90
N ASN A 171 -8.12 10.61 21.58
CA ASN A 171 -7.04 11.20 22.37
C ASN A 171 -6.60 12.58 21.85
N CYS A 172 -6.32 12.73 20.55
CA CYS A 172 -5.89 14.03 20.00
C CYS A 172 -7.03 14.86 19.39
N GLY A 173 -8.22 14.28 19.20
CA GLY A 173 -9.38 14.97 18.64
C GLY A 173 -9.27 15.31 17.15
N GLU A 174 -8.27 14.81 16.44
CA GLU A 174 -8.09 15.04 15.00
C GLU A 174 -8.68 13.87 14.21
N GLU A 175 -9.27 14.17 13.06
CA GLU A 175 -9.75 13.16 12.10
C GLU A 175 -8.57 12.49 11.41
N LYS A 176 -8.46 11.17 11.55
CA LYS A 176 -7.32 10.37 11.09
C LYS A 176 -7.76 8.96 10.73
N GLU A 177 -6.90 8.27 9.97
CA GLU A 177 -6.97 6.82 9.84
C GLU A 177 -6.78 6.14 11.21
N LEU A 178 -7.79 5.39 11.61
CA LEU A 178 -7.84 4.54 12.79
C LEU A 178 -7.82 3.08 12.34
N ARG A 179 -7.02 2.27 13.03
CA ARG A 179 -6.92 0.82 12.82
C ARG A 179 -7.85 0.13 13.80
N ILE A 180 -8.95 -0.46 13.35
CA ILE A 180 -10.00 -1.05 14.20
C ILE A 180 -9.97 -2.58 14.10
N TYR A 181 -9.88 -3.24 15.24
CA TYR A 181 -9.72 -4.70 15.35
C TYR A 181 -11.06 -5.38 15.66
N GLY A 182 -11.83 -5.65 14.61
CA GLY A 182 -13.16 -6.23 14.73
C GLY A 182 -14.18 -5.27 15.37
N ASP A 183 -15.44 -5.70 15.42
CA ASP A 183 -16.57 -4.80 15.73
C ASP A 183 -16.62 -4.35 17.21
N THR A 184 -15.90 -5.04 18.09
CA THR A 184 -15.93 -4.79 19.55
C THR A 184 -14.75 -3.97 20.06
N ASP A 185 -13.81 -3.61 19.20
CA ASP A 185 -12.70 -2.74 19.55
C ASP A 185 -13.25 -1.35 19.91
N LEU A 186 -12.97 -0.88 21.13
CA LEU A 186 -13.39 0.43 21.62
C LEU A 186 -12.24 1.45 21.61
N ASP A 187 -11.02 1.03 21.29
CA ASP A 187 -9.85 1.90 21.29
C ASP A 187 -9.86 2.78 20.03
N ARG A 188 -10.52 3.94 20.07
CA ARG A 188 -10.55 4.89 18.94
C ARG A 188 -9.35 5.83 18.93
N ARG A 189 -8.14 5.32 19.20
CA ARG A 189 -6.88 6.08 19.09
C ARG A 189 -6.24 5.90 17.72
N CYS A 190 -5.62 6.96 17.22
CA CYS A 190 -4.80 6.89 16.00
C CYS A 190 -3.42 6.30 16.29
N PHE A 191 -2.67 5.97 15.24
CA PHE A 191 -1.32 5.41 15.36
C PHE A 191 -0.38 6.28 16.21
N ALA A 192 -0.40 7.60 15.99
CA ALA A 192 0.42 8.55 16.75
C ALA A 192 0.05 8.64 18.24
N CYS A 193 -1.19 8.28 18.60
CA CYS A 193 -1.67 8.22 19.98
C CYS A 193 -1.48 6.84 20.64
N GLY A 194 -0.69 5.96 20.01
CA GLY A 194 -0.25 4.69 20.59
C GLY A 194 -1.02 3.46 20.15
N LYS A 195 -1.91 3.56 19.15
CA LYS A 195 -2.56 2.37 18.57
C LYS A 195 -1.64 1.69 17.57
N GLN A 196 -1.28 0.43 17.81
CA GLN A 196 -0.44 -0.37 16.91
C GLN A 196 -1.22 -1.46 16.20
#